data_AF-A0A3G8WKX6-F1
#
_entry.id   AF-A0A3G8WKX6-F1
#
_cell.length_a   1.000
_cell.length_b   1.000
_cell.length_c   1.000
_cell.angle_alpha   90.00
_cell.angle_beta   90.00
_cell.angle_gamma   90.00
#
_symmetry.space_group_name_H-M   'P 1'
#
loop_
_entity.id
_entity.type
_entity.pdbx_description
1 polymer ?
#
loop_
_entity_poly.entity_id
_entity_poly.type
_entity_poly.pdbx_seq_one_letter_code
_entity_poly.pdbx_strand_id
1 'polypeptide(L)'
;MKKIFLLLSLSILFSCKEEIHPYTFYYWKTKLALNAIENRALEKAATPYIYVRFFDVDKVGAKFQPVAVITKDNTFKTSKHTVPVIFITNRTFLNIKPEEITFLAKSISDLIEKKKSDYQLKTSNEIQIDCDWTAGTRDDYFRFLNELKKTSGKEITSTLRLHQVRDRKVMGVPPVSKVYLMCYSTLSPLENSDKNSIFNVNLITPDFSILHL
;
A
#
# COMPACT_ATOMS: atom_id res chain seq x y z
N MET A 1 8.46 28.66 48.85
CA MET A 1 9.39 28.30 47.75
C MET A 1 9.61 26.78 47.61
N LYS A 2 10.01 26.03 48.66
CA LYS A 2 10.20 24.56 48.59
C LYS A 2 8.98 23.75 48.09
N LYS A 3 7.75 24.14 48.47
CA LYS A 3 6.51 23.46 48.05
C LYS A 3 6.18 23.64 46.56
N ILE A 4 6.59 24.75 45.94
CA ILE A 4 6.39 25.01 44.51
C ILE A 4 7.39 24.19 43.68
N PHE A 5 8.62 24.05 44.17
CA PHE A 5 9.64 23.21 43.54
C PHE A 5 9.27 21.72 43.56
N LEU A 6 8.61 21.26 44.64
CA LEU A 6 8.08 19.90 44.77
C LEU A 6 6.87 19.63 43.85
N LEU A 7 6.03 20.66 43.62
CA LEU A 7 4.91 20.57 42.67
C LEU A 7 5.40 20.50 41.22
N LEU A 8 6.44 21.29 40.88
CA LEU A 8 7.08 21.27 39.56
C LEU A 8 7.79 19.93 39.28
N SER A 9 8.40 19.30 40.30
CA SER A 9 9.05 17.99 40.12
C SER A 9 8.05 16.86 39.90
N LEU A 10 6.83 16.95 40.44
CA LEU A 10 5.80 15.93 40.27
C LEU A 10 5.16 15.95 38.86
N SER A 11 5.10 17.12 38.22
CA SER A 11 4.60 17.26 36.84
C SER A 11 5.49 16.64 35.76
N ILE A 12 6.78 16.39 36.05
CA ILE A 12 7.72 15.79 35.09
C ILE A 12 7.52 14.27 34.97
N LEU A 13 6.89 13.63 35.97
CA LEU A 13 6.66 12.18 35.99
C LEU A 13 5.44 11.70 35.18
N PHE A 14 4.59 12.61 34.69
CA PHE A 14 3.40 12.28 33.91
C PHE A 14 3.56 12.52 32.39
N SER A 15 4.76 12.85 31.91
CA SER A 15 4.96 13.28 30.52
C SER A 15 5.30 12.15 29.52
N CYS A 16 5.47 10.91 29.96
CA CYS A 16 5.65 9.77 29.05
C CYS A 16 4.30 9.14 28.72
N LYS A 17 3.64 9.62 27.66
CA LYS A 17 2.63 8.82 26.95
C LYS A 17 3.34 8.04 25.85
N GLU A 18 3.33 6.73 25.96
CA GLU A 18 3.76 5.85 24.87
C GLU A 18 2.70 5.96 23.76
N GLU A 19 3.01 6.65 22.66
CA GLU A 19 2.12 6.72 21.51
C GLU A 19 2.16 5.37 20.78
N ILE A 20 1.12 4.57 21.01
CA ILE A 20 0.93 3.31 20.28
C ILE A 20 0.41 3.67 18.89
N HIS A 21 1.30 3.69 17.90
CA HIS A 21 0.91 3.84 16.50
C HIS A 21 0.31 2.53 15.98
N PRO A 22 -0.92 2.54 15.45
CA PRO A 22 -1.53 1.34 14.91
C PRO A 22 -0.75 0.89 13.66
N TYR A 23 -0.45 -0.41 13.58
CA TYR A 23 0.24 -1.00 12.44
C TYR A 23 -0.56 -2.16 11.85
N THR A 24 -0.20 -2.52 10.64
CA THR A 24 -0.70 -3.68 9.89
C THR A 24 0.44 -4.29 9.07
N PHE A 25 0.17 -5.39 8.38
CA PHE A 25 1.15 -6.10 7.58
C PHE A 25 0.78 -6.10 6.10
N TYR A 26 1.83 -6.03 5.29
CA TYR A 26 1.81 -6.44 3.89
C TYR A 26 2.24 -7.90 3.78
N TYR A 27 1.47 -8.69 3.06
CA TYR A 27 1.76 -10.08 2.74
C TYR A 27 2.03 -10.21 1.24
N TRP A 28 3.31 -10.35 0.89
CA TRP A 28 3.81 -10.29 -0.48
C TRP A 28 4.32 -11.65 -0.99
N LYS A 29 3.54 -12.72 -0.79
CA LYS A 29 3.85 -14.06 -1.29
C LYS A 29 2.67 -14.61 -2.09
N THR A 30 2.95 -15.32 -3.19
CA THR A 30 1.92 -15.96 -4.03
C THR A 30 1.13 -17.03 -3.28
N LYS A 31 1.82 -17.86 -2.49
CA LYS A 31 1.16 -18.87 -1.65
C LYS A 31 0.76 -18.22 -0.33
N LEU A 32 -0.53 -17.99 -0.12
CA LEU A 32 -1.08 -17.52 1.15
C LEU A 32 -0.99 -18.64 2.17
N ALA A 33 -0.05 -18.51 3.10
CA ALA A 33 0.18 -19.41 4.22
C ALA A 33 0.71 -18.60 5.41
N LEU A 34 0.20 -18.86 6.62
CA LEU A 34 0.71 -18.24 7.84
C LEU A 34 1.24 -19.33 8.76
N ASN A 35 2.50 -19.20 9.18
CA ASN A 35 3.01 -20.02 10.26
C ASN A 35 2.54 -19.49 11.63
N ALA A 36 2.79 -20.24 12.70
CA ALA A 36 2.34 -19.88 14.04
C ALA A 36 2.93 -18.56 14.59
N ILE A 37 4.09 -18.12 14.10
CA ILE A 37 4.71 -16.85 14.49
C ILE A 37 4.05 -15.70 13.73
N GLU A 38 3.94 -15.83 12.40
CA GLU A 38 3.28 -14.84 11.53
C GLU A 38 1.83 -14.60 11.96
N ASN A 39 1.09 -15.68 12.27
CA ASN A 39 -0.29 -15.57 12.71
C ASN A 39 -0.40 -14.85 14.08
N ARG A 40 0.47 -15.18 15.04
CA ARG A 40 0.50 -14.49 16.34
C ARG A 40 0.87 -13.01 16.20
N ALA A 41 1.78 -12.67 15.29
CA ALA A 41 2.13 -11.28 15.02
C ALA A 41 0.96 -10.51 14.40
N LEU A 42 0.25 -11.13 13.45
CA LEU A 42 -0.93 -10.55 12.80
C LEU A 42 -2.08 -10.32 13.77
N GLU A 43 -2.38 -11.27 14.67
CA GLU A 43 -3.47 -11.10 15.64
C GLU A 43 -3.17 -10.02 16.70
N LYS A 44 -1.89 -9.75 16.99
CA LYS A 44 -1.48 -8.63 17.88
C LYS A 44 -1.66 -7.25 17.24
N ALA A 45 -1.66 -7.15 15.91
CA ALA A 45 -1.86 -5.88 15.24
C ALA A 45 -3.27 -5.34 15.56
N ALA A 46 -3.36 -4.11 16.08
CA ALA A 46 -4.63 -3.52 16.48
C ALA A 46 -5.57 -3.26 15.28
N THR A 47 -4.99 -3.05 14.10
CA THR A 47 -5.76 -2.79 12.88
C THR A 47 -6.55 -4.04 12.45
N PRO A 48 -7.75 -3.88 11.85
CA PRO A 48 -8.57 -5.02 11.43
C PRO A 48 -8.19 -5.55 10.04
N TYR A 49 -7.08 -5.09 9.47
CA TYR A 49 -6.72 -5.34 8.07
C TYR A 49 -5.40 -6.12 7.93
N ILE A 50 -5.25 -6.78 6.79
CA ILE A 50 -3.98 -7.26 6.23
C ILE A 50 -3.97 -6.94 4.73
N TYR A 51 -2.89 -6.37 4.23
CA TYR A 51 -2.71 -6.06 2.82
C TYR A 51 -2.09 -7.27 2.15
N VAL A 52 -2.77 -7.84 1.15
CA VAL A 52 -2.32 -9.08 0.50
C VAL A 52 -2.17 -8.83 -0.99
N ARG A 53 -0.98 -9.09 -1.51
CA ARG A 53 -0.71 -8.98 -2.95
C ARG A 53 -1.38 -10.14 -3.69
N PHE A 54 -2.53 -9.86 -4.30
CA PHE A 54 -3.40 -10.86 -4.95
C PHE A 54 -2.82 -11.36 -6.27
N PHE A 55 -2.32 -10.45 -7.08
CA PHE A 55 -1.66 -10.77 -8.34
C PHE A 55 -0.98 -9.51 -8.83
N ASP A 56 -0.16 -9.71 -9.85
CA ASP A 56 0.42 -8.60 -10.58
C ASP A 56 -0.21 -8.53 -11.96
N VAL A 57 -0.16 -7.36 -12.57
CA VAL A 57 -0.61 -7.10 -13.93
C VAL A 57 0.56 -6.63 -14.75
N ASP A 58 0.70 -7.25 -15.90
CA ASP A 58 1.72 -6.87 -16.86
C ASP A 58 1.14 -6.81 -18.28
N LYS A 59 1.75 -5.98 -19.14
CA LYS A 59 1.45 -5.90 -20.57
C LYS A 59 2.62 -6.47 -21.36
N VAL A 60 2.42 -7.65 -21.95
CA VAL A 60 3.41 -8.31 -22.81
C VAL A 60 2.89 -8.27 -24.24
N GLY A 61 3.60 -7.52 -25.10
CA GLY A 61 3.09 -7.15 -26.42
C GLY A 61 1.80 -6.33 -26.29
N ALA A 62 0.72 -6.78 -26.94
CA ALA A 62 -0.59 -6.13 -26.89
C ALA A 62 -1.57 -6.77 -25.88
N LYS A 63 -1.10 -7.67 -25.01
CA LYS A 63 -1.98 -8.44 -24.10
C LYS A 63 -1.68 -8.12 -22.64
N PHE A 64 -2.75 -7.81 -21.90
CA PHE A 64 -2.72 -7.77 -20.44
C PHE A 64 -2.75 -9.19 -19.89
N GLN A 65 -1.89 -9.47 -18.92
CA GLN A 65 -1.83 -10.77 -18.28
C GLN A 65 -1.73 -10.62 -16.75
N PRO A 66 -2.52 -11.38 -15.99
CA PRO A 66 -2.27 -11.53 -14.57
C PRO A 66 -1.07 -12.46 -14.40
N VAL A 67 -0.11 -12.06 -13.57
CA VAL A 67 1.04 -12.89 -13.21
C VAL A 67 1.10 -13.09 -11.71
N ALA A 68 1.76 -14.18 -11.29
CA ALA A 68 1.95 -14.54 -9.90
C ALA A 68 0.63 -14.53 -9.09
N VAL A 69 -0.46 -15.05 -9.66
CA VAL A 69 -1.79 -15.04 -9.01
C VAL A 69 -1.78 -15.88 -7.73
N ILE A 70 -2.35 -15.35 -6.65
CA ILE A 70 -2.36 -16.02 -5.35
C ILE A 70 -2.99 -17.41 -5.40
N THR A 71 -2.45 -18.28 -4.54
CA THR A 71 -3.08 -19.53 -4.12
C THR A 71 -3.25 -19.52 -2.61
N LYS A 72 -4.24 -20.25 -2.09
CA LYS A 72 -4.48 -20.34 -0.65
C LYS A 72 -4.10 -21.72 -0.11
N ASP A 73 -3.33 -21.71 0.96
CA ASP A 73 -3.06 -22.88 1.80
C ASP A 73 -4.05 -22.92 2.97
N ASN A 74 -4.36 -24.12 3.48
CA ASN A 74 -5.27 -24.30 4.61
C ASN A 74 -4.73 -23.67 5.91
N THR A 75 -3.43 -23.39 5.99
CA THR A 75 -2.81 -22.68 7.11
C THR A 75 -3.11 -21.17 7.12
N PHE A 76 -3.57 -20.59 6.00
CA PHE A 76 -3.96 -19.18 5.97
C PHE A 76 -5.34 -18.97 6.60
N LYS A 77 -5.31 -18.68 7.91
CA LYS A 77 -6.49 -18.38 8.73
C LYS A 77 -6.21 -17.10 9.52
N THR A 78 -7.08 -16.11 9.36
CA THR A 78 -7.02 -14.85 10.11
C THR A 78 -8.42 -14.30 10.34
N SER A 79 -8.59 -13.59 11.46
CA SER A 79 -9.81 -12.83 11.76
C SER A 79 -9.89 -11.52 10.98
N LYS A 80 -8.76 -11.03 10.45
CA LYS A 80 -8.60 -9.74 9.76
C LYS A 80 -9.24 -9.74 8.38
N HIS A 81 -9.68 -8.56 7.94
CA HIS A 81 -10.11 -8.32 6.57
C HIS A 81 -8.90 -8.17 5.63
N THR A 82 -8.94 -8.87 4.51
CA THR A 82 -7.91 -8.77 3.48
C THR A 82 -8.18 -7.57 2.56
N VAL A 83 -7.24 -6.65 2.49
CA VAL A 83 -7.20 -5.60 1.45
C VAL A 83 -6.43 -6.18 0.25
N PRO A 84 -7.07 -6.44 -0.90
CA PRO A 84 -6.37 -6.87 -2.10
C PRO A 84 -5.44 -5.76 -2.59
N VAL A 85 -4.16 -6.10 -2.76
CA VAL A 85 -3.15 -5.26 -3.40
C VAL A 85 -2.85 -5.82 -4.78
N ILE A 86 -2.93 -4.98 -5.79
CA ILE A 86 -2.59 -5.34 -7.18
C ILE A 86 -1.34 -4.56 -7.58
N PHE A 87 -0.26 -5.27 -7.88
CA PHE A 87 0.92 -4.65 -8.48
C PHE A 87 0.68 -4.50 -9.98
N ILE A 88 0.95 -3.32 -10.53
CA ILE A 88 0.83 -3.08 -11.97
C ILE A 88 2.15 -2.51 -12.46
N THR A 89 2.74 -3.16 -13.48
CA THR A 89 3.96 -2.63 -14.07
C THR A 89 3.67 -1.30 -14.77
N ASN A 90 4.55 -0.32 -14.62
CA ASN A 90 4.39 0.99 -15.27
C ASN A 90 4.20 0.87 -16.80
N ARG A 91 4.88 -0.10 -17.43
CA ARG A 91 4.77 -0.37 -18.88
C ARG A 91 3.36 -0.74 -19.33
N THR A 92 2.50 -1.19 -18.42
CA THR A 92 1.09 -1.47 -18.69
C THR A 92 0.36 -0.24 -19.22
N PHE A 93 0.77 0.95 -18.77
CA PHE A 93 0.15 2.23 -19.14
C PHE A 93 0.82 2.92 -20.33
N LEU A 94 1.92 2.38 -20.87
CA LEU A 94 2.54 2.97 -22.05
C LEU A 94 1.65 2.77 -23.28
N ASN A 95 1.24 3.88 -23.91
CA ASN A 95 0.37 3.91 -25.10
C ASN A 95 -0.92 3.10 -24.93
N ILE A 96 -1.46 3.04 -23.70
CA ILE A 96 -2.73 2.37 -23.43
C ILE A 96 -3.88 3.21 -23.99
N LYS A 97 -4.83 2.55 -24.67
CA LYS A 97 -6.00 3.22 -25.22
C LYS A 97 -7.13 3.35 -24.18
N PRO A 98 -8.03 4.33 -24.30
CA PRO A 98 -9.15 4.49 -23.37
C PRO A 98 -10.00 3.22 -23.18
N GLU A 99 -10.29 2.48 -24.26
CA GLU A 99 -11.04 1.24 -24.19
C GLU A 99 -10.27 0.11 -23.47
N GLU A 100 -8.95 0.11 -23.58
CA GLU A 100 -8.08 -0.83 -22.85
C GLU A 100 -8.07 -0.53 -21.35
N ILE A 101 -8.16 0.75 -20.95
CA ILE A 101 -8.29 1.14 -19.54
C ILE A 101 -9.57 0.57 -18.93
N THR A 102 -10.71 0.73 -19.61
CA THR A 102 -11.99 0.17 -19.17
C THR A 102 -11.95 -1.34 -19.08
N PHE A 103 -11.38 -2.00 -20.10
CA PHE A 103 -11.17 -3.44 -20.09
C PHE A 103 -10.29 -3.89 -18.92
N LEU A 104 -9.20 -3.18 -18.65
CA LEU A 104 -8.25 -3.52 -17.59
C LEU A 104 -8.89 -3.38 -16.20
N ALA A 105 -9.60 -2.28 -15.96
CA ALA A 105 -10.34 -2.05 -14.71
C ALA A 105 -11.35 -3.16 -14.42
N LYS A 106 -12.15 -3.53 -15.44
CA LYS A 106 -13.09 -4.65 -15.34
C LYS A 106 -12.38 -5.99 -15.07
N SER A 107 -11.34 -6.29 -15.84
CA SER A 107 -10.60 -7.56 -15.70
C SER A 107 -9.96 -7.72 -14.32
N ILE A 108 -9.41 -6.65 -13.76
CA ILE A 108 -8.85 -6.64 -12.40
C ILE A 108 -9.96 -6.85 -11.36
N SER A 109 -11.07 -6.12 -11.47
CA SER A 109 -12.21 -6.26 -10.56
C SER A 109 -12.78 -7.68 -10.57
N ASP A 110 -12.99 -8.25 -11.75
CA ASP A 110 -13.48 -9.62 -11.92
C ASP A 110 -12.53 -10.66 -11.31
N LEU A 111 -11.21 -10.50 -11.52
CA LEU A 111 -10.22 -11.43 -10.96
C LEU A 111 -10.13 -11.32 -9.43
N ILE A 112 -10.27 -10.13 -8.86
CA ILE A 112 -10.34 -9.93 -7.40
C ILE A 112 -11.55 -10.68 -6.82
N GLU A 113 -12.74 -10.48 -7.39
CA GLU A 113 -13.95 -11.13 -6.88
C GLU A 113 -13.90 -12.65 -7.09
N LYS A 114 -13.33 -13.13 -8.20
CA LYS A 114 -13.07 -14.55 -8.41
C LYS A 114 -12.16 -15.11 -7.33
N LYS A 115 -11.00 -14.50 -7.05
CA LYS A 115 -10.05 -15.01 -6.05
C LYS A 115 -10.59 -14.93 -4.63
N LYS A 116 -11.37 -13.89 -4.32
CA LYS A 116 -12.11 -13.77 -3.07
C LYS A 116 -13.09 -14.95 -2.90
N SER A 117 -13.85 -15.28 -3.93
CA SER A 117 -14.82 -16.39 -3.93
C SER A 117 -14.14 -17.76 -3.86
N ASP A 118 -13.15 -18.01 -4.74
CA ASP A 118 -12.38 -19.27 -4.82
C ASP A 118 -11.83 -19.68 -3.44
N TYR A 119 -11.39 -18.69 -2.66
CA TYR A 119 -10.68 -18.90 -1.40
C TYR A 119 -11.47 -18.48 -0.15
N GLN A 120 -12.74 -18.08 -0.31
CA GLN A 120 -13.62 -17.59 0.74
C GLN A 120 -12.92 -16.56 1.66
N LEU A 121 -12.23 -15.60 1.04
CA LEU A 121 -11.51 -14.56 1.77
C LEU A 121 -12.49 -13.47 2.23
N LYS A 122 -12.38 -13.07 3.50
CA LYS A 122 -13.06 -11.87 4.02
C LYS A 122 -12.31 -10.65 3.52
N THR A 123 -12.81 -10.01 2.46
CA THR A 123 -12.18 -8.79 1.93
C THR A 123 -12.76 -7.52 2.52
N SER A 124 -11.98 -6.44 2.51
CA SER A 124 -12.43 -5.09 2.88
C SER A 124 -13.14 -4.39 1.70
N ASN A 125 -13.68 -3.19 1.97
CA ASN A 125 -14.17 -2.26 0.93
C ASN A 125 -13.04 -1.39 0.34
N GLU A 126 -11.83 -1.93 0.24
CA GLU A 126 -10.65 -1.22 -0.26
C GLU A 126 -9.93 -2.11 -1.27
N ILE A 127 -9.44 -1.53 -2.37
CA ILE A 127 -8.46 -2.13 -3.28
C ILE A 127 -7.26 -1.20 -3.33
N GLN A 128 -6.08 -1.75 -3.10
CA GLN A 128 -4.85 -0.97 -3.22
C GLN A 128 -4.16 -1.29 -4.54
N ILE A 129 -3.73 -0.25 -5.25
CA ILE A 129 -2.92 -0.36 -6.46
C ILE A 129 -1.49 0.02 -6.12
N ASP A 130 -0.56 -0.87 -6.43
CA ASP A 130 0.87 -0.61 -6.34
C ASP A 130 1.43 -0.41 -7.75
N CYS A 131 1.77 0.82 -8.10
CA CYS A 131 2.28 1.17 -9.42
C CYS A 131 3.25 2.34 -9.33
N ASP A 132 4.47 2.13 -9.82
CA ASP A 132 5.47 3.18 -9.95
C ASP A 132 5.27 3.97 -11.25
N TRP A 133 4.17 4.74 -11.32
CA TRP A 133 3.88 5.56 -12.51
C TRP A 133 4.96 6.63 -12.73
N THR A 134 5.07 7.07 -13.98
CA THR A 134 6.00 8.11 -14.44
C THR A 134 5.24 9.31 -14.98
N ALA A 135 5.92 10.42 -15.25
CA ALA A 135 5.32 11.58 -15.91
C ALA A 135 4.58 11.21 -17.21
N GLY A 136 5.13 10.28 -18.01
CA GLY A 136 4.56 9.86 -19.29
C GLY A 136 3.39 8.89 -19.19
N THR A 137 3.17 8.26 -18.04
CA THR A 137 2.08 7.29 -17.81
C THR A 137 1.06 7.77 -16.78
N ARG A 138 1.33 8.91 -16.13
CA ARG A 138 0.54 9.50 -15.05
C ARG A 138 -0.95 9.61 -15.41
N ASP A 139 -1.24 10.24 -16.55
CA ASP A 139 -2.63 10.58 -16.89
C ASP A 139 -3.46 9.32 -17.19
N ASP A 140 -2.85 8.30 -17.80
CA ASP A 140 -3.51 7.02 -18.06
C ASP A 140 -3.66 6.19 -16.79
N TYR A 141 -2.66 6.20 -15.91
CA TYR A 141 -2.76 5.60 -14.58
C TYR A 141 -3.89 6.23 -13.77
N PHE A 142 -4.00 7.57 -13.76
CA PHE A 142 -5.03 8.28 -13.01
C PHE A 142 -6.43 8.04 -13.59
N ARG A 143 -6.56 7.98 -14.92
CA ARG A 143 -7.79 7.55 -15.60
C ARG A 143 -8.18 6.13 -15.19
N PHE A 144 -7.21 5.21 -15.16
CA PHE A 144 -7.43 3.84 -14.70
C PHE A 144 -7.91 3.76 -13.24
N LEU A 145 -7.32 4.51 -12.31
CA LEU A 145 -7.75 4.51 -10.90
C LEU A 145 -9.22 4.94 -10.76
N ASN A 146 -9.64 5.96 -11.49
CA ASN A 146 -11.02 6.42 -11.50
C ASN A 146 -11.98 5.37 -12.09
N GLU A 147 -11.60 4.75 -13.22
CA GLU A 147 -12.42 3.72 -13.85
C GLU A 147 -12.52 2.46 -12.99
N LEU A 148 -11.44 2.08 -12.29
CA LEU A 148 -11.45 0.98 -11.33
C LEU A 148 -12.35 1.29 -10.13
N LYS A 149 -12.30 2.52 -9.60
CA LYS A 149 -13.21 2.95 -8.52
C LYS A 149 -14.66 2.80 -8.94
N LYS A 150 -15.01 3.31 -10.12
CA LYS A 150 -16.36 3.20 -10.69
C LYS A 150 -16.79 1.76 -10.94
N THR A 151 -15.91 0.94 -11.52
CA THR A 151 -16.23 -0.44 -11.91
C THR A 151 -16.36 -1.37 -10.71
N SER A 152 -15.48 -1.23 -9.73
CA SER A 152 -15.48 -2.09 -8.53
C SER A 152 -16.47 -1.63 -7.46
N GLY A 153 -16.85 -0.35 -7.45
CA GLY A 153 -17.64 0.26 -6.37
C GLY A 153 -16.91 0.33 -5.02
N LYS A 154 -15.60 0.09 -5.00
CA LYS A 154 -14.77 0.08 -3.78
C LYS A 154 -13.93 1.35 -3.67
N GLU A 155 -13.44 1.62 -2.47
CA GLU A 155 -12.41 2.65 -2.30
C GLU A 155 -11.10 2.17 -2.91
N ILE A 156 -10.47 3.05 -3.69
CA ILE A 156 -9.19 2.78 -4.32
C ILE A 156 -8.12 3.55 -3.56
N THR A 157 -7.06 2.85 -3.17
CA THR A 157 -5.88 3.45 -2.56
C THR A 157 -4.67 3.14 -3.42
N SER A 158 -3.62 3.94 -3.27
CA SER A 158 -2.39 3.76 -4.06
C SER A 158 -1.18 3.79 -3.16
N THR A 159 -0.19 2.97 -3.49
CA THR A 159 1.16 3.19 -2.96
C THR A 159 1.76 4.45 -3.61
N LEU A 160 2.72 5.07 -2.94
CA LEU A 160 3.41 6.27 -3.39
C LEU A 160 4.89 6.17 -3.03
N ARG A 161 5.78 6.41 -4.00
CA ARG A 161 7.23 6.45 -3.79
C ARG A 161 7.71 7.81 -3.31
N LEU A 162 8.82 7.83 -2.57
CA LEU A 162 9.47 9.08 -2.14
C LEU A 162 9.80 10.02 -3.32
N HIS A 163 10.25 9.50 -4.47
CA HIS A 163 10.54 10.35 -5.63
C HIS A 163 9.26 10.95 -6.25
N GLN A 164 8.12 10.23 -6.22
CA GLN A 164 6.83 10.77 -6.67
C GLN A 164 6.35 11.92 -5.77
N VAL A 165 6.65 11.84 -4.47
CA VAL A 165 6.41 12.94 -3.53
C VAL A 165 7.33 14.12 -3.81
N ARG A 166 8.63 13.88 -3.95
CA ARG A 166 9.62 14.94 -4.21
C ARG A 166 9.29 15.70 -5.49
N ASP A 167 8.94 14.97 -6.54
CA ASP A 167 8.72 15.51 -7.88
C ASP A 167 7.20 15.70 -8.17
N ARG A 168 6.40 15.98 -7.13
CA ARG A 168 4.92 16.09 -7.15
C ARG A 168 4.37 16.96 -8.29
N LYS A 169 5.03 18.07 -8.62
CA LYS A 169 4.60 18.98 -9.70
C LYS A 169 4.56 18.28 -11.06
N VAL A 170 5.48 17.35 -11.30
CA VAL A 170 5.58 16.58 -12.53
C VAL A 170 4.75 15.30 -12.43
N MET A 171 4.90 14.58 -11.30
CA MET A 171 4.29 13.27 -11.09
C MET A 171 2.79 13.33 -10.78
N GLY A 172 2.28 14.49 -10.40
CA GLY A 172 0.89 14.68 -10.00
C GLY A 172 0.54 13.97 -8.69
N VAL A 173 -0.72 14.10 -8.30
CA VAL A 173 -1.30 13.43 -7.12
C VAL A 173 -2.36 12.46 -7.63
N PRO A 174 -2.27 11.15 -7.30
CA PRO A 174 -3.27 10.19 -7.78
C PRO A 174 -4.66 10.55 -7.23
N PRO A 175 -5.73 10.39 -8.02
CA PRO A 175 -7.09 10.76 -7.65
C PRO A 175 -7.72 9.71 -6.72
N VAL A 176 -7.10 9.49 -5.55
CA VAL A 176 -7.52 8.51 -4.54
C VAL A 176 -7.70 9.20 -3.19
N SER A 177 -8.54 8.61 -2.33
CA SER A 177 -8.84 9.14 -1.00
C SER A 177 -7.69 8.96 -0.01
N LYS A 178 -6.81 7.98 -0.24
CA LYS A 178 -5.70 7.63 0.65
C LYS A 178 -4.52 7.08 -0.16
N VAL A 179 -3.32 7.51 0.19
CA VAL A 179 -2.05 7.01 -0.36
C VAL A 179 -1.16 6.44 0.75
N TYR A 180 -0.37 5.43 0.40
CA TYR A 180 0.60 4.80 1.30
C TYR A 180 2.02 5.13 0.85
N LEU A 181 2.70 5.98 1.61
CA LEU A 181 4.08 6.33 1.33
C LEU A 181 4.99 5.14 1.64
N MET A 182 5.69 4.65 0.62
CA MET A 182 6.70 3.62 0.77
C MET A 182 8.00 4.23 1.31
N CYS A 183 8.14 4.20 2.63
CA CYS A 183 9.33 4.63 3.35
C CYS A 183 10.28 3.45 3.60
N TYR A 184 10.94 2.97 2.55
CA TYR A 184 12.09 2.06 2.69
C TYR A 184 13.25 2.54 1.81
N SER A 185 14.47 2.23 2.26
CA SER A 185 15.73 2.60 1.63
C SER A 185 15.67 2.49 0.11
N THR A 186 15.93 3.60 -0.58
CA THR A 186 16.20 3.62 -2.03
C THR A 186 17.60 3.11 -2.38
N LEU A 187 18.40 2.71 -1.38
CA LEU A 187 19.74 2.18 -1.57
C LEU A 187 19.65 0.66 -1.71
N SER A 188 20.30 0.15 -2.76
CA SER A 188 20.50 -1.29 -2.93
C SER A 188 21.18 -1.86 -1.68
N PRO A 189 20.83 -3.06 -1.21
CA PRO A 189 21.55 -3.76 -0.12
C PRO A 189 23.06 -3.93 -0.37
N LEU A 190 23.52 -3.61 -1.58
CA LEU A 190 24.90 -3.69 -2.05
C LEU A 190 25.70 -2.38 -1.86
N GLU A 191 25.07 -1.27 -1.48
CA GLU A 191 25.78 -0.02 -1.20
C GLU A 191 26.24 0.03 0.26
N ASN A 192 27.52 -0.30 0.46
CA ASN A 192 28.23 -0.08 1.72
C ASN A 192 28.38 1.43 1.97
N SER A 193 27.43 2.03 2.67
CA SER A 193 27.59 3.37 3.23
C SER A 193 27.23 3.37 4.72
N ASP A 194 28.14 3.85 5.57
CA ASP A 194 28.01 3.93 7.04
C ASP A 194 26.97 4.96 7.53
N LYS A 195 26.05 5.39 6.67
CA LYS A 195 24.95 6.28 7.01
C LYS A 195 23.68 5.45 7.02
N ASN A 196 22.85 5.58 8.06
CA ASN A 196 21.54 4.94 8.16
C ASN A 196 20.79 5.04 6.82
N SER A 197 20.80 3.94 6.07
CA SER A 197 20.32 3.83 4.70
C SER A 197 18.80 3.77 4.63
N ILE A 198 18.16 3.52 5.78
CA ILE A 198 16.75 3.11 5.86
C ILE A 198 15.80 4.30 5.73
N PHE A 199 16.14 5.48 6.26
CA PHE A 199 15.20 6.59 6.37
C PHE A 199 15.92 7.92 6.67
N ASN A 200 15.70 8.95 5.84
CA ASN A 200 16.18 10.30 6.12
C ASN A 200 14.98 11.26 6.23
N VAL A 201 14.66 11.62 7.47
CA VAL A 201 13.54 12.52 7.84
C VAL A 201 13.67 13.89 7.17
N ASN A 202 14.89 14.35 6.86
CA ASN A 202 15.12 15.66 6.25
C ASN A 202 14.70 15.72 4.77
N LEU A 203 14.38 14.57 4.14
CA LEU A 203 13.72 14.53 2.83
C LEU A 203 12.21 14.80 2.92
N ILE A 204 11.66 14.85 4.14
CA ILE A 204 10.23 14.93 4.45
C ILE A 204 9.99 16.17 5.33
N THR A 205 9.92 17.37 4.74
CA THR A 205 9.37 18.58 5.39
C THR A 205 9.05 19.66 4.34
N PRO A 206 8.03 20.55 4.50
CA PRO A 206 6.89 20.60 5.43
C PRO A 206 5.51 20.66 4.70
N ASP A 207 5.40 20.17 3.47
CA ASP A 207 4.22 20.42 2.61
C ASP A 207 3.25 19.22 2.53
N PHE A 208 3.01 18.58 3.68
CA PHE A 208 2.33 17.30 3.84
C PHE A 208 0.95 17.44 4.52
N SER A 209 0.07 18.27 3.97
CA SER A 209 -1.32 18.39 4.47
C SER A 209 -2.25 17.24 4.03
N ILE A 210 -1.75 16.27 3.26
CA ILE A 210 -2.53 15.15 2.68
C ILE A 210 -2.10 13.79 3.26
N LEU A 211 -1.00 13.73 4.01
CA LEU A 211 -0.48 12.50 4.59
C LEU A 211 -0.80 12.47 6.08
N HIS A 212 -1.91 11.83 6.44
CA HIS A 212 -2.05 11.29 7.79
C HIS A 212 -1.10 10.08 7.89
N LEU A 213 0.09 10.33 8.46
CA LEU A 213 0.94 9.28 9.02
C LEU A 213 0.32 8.78 10.33
#